data_AF-A0A0V8CY44-F1
#
_entry.id   AF-A0A0V8CY44-F1
#
_cell.length_a   1.000
_cell.length_b   1.000
_cell.length_c   1.000
_cell.angle_alpha   90.00
_cell.angle_beta   90.00
_cell.angle_gamma   90.00
#
_symmetry.space_group_name_H-M   'P 1'
#
loop_
_entity.id
_entity.type
_entity.pdbx_description
1 polymer ?
#
loop_
_entity_poly.entity_id
_entity_poly.type
_entity_poly.pdbx_seq_one_letter_code
_entity_poly.pdbx_strand_id
1 'polypeptide(L)' 'MKLYEAIKDLADSEWLDISEVKRDEPFHIGRITKELLKGEILEREVIKHLSAVDSSERGYNIYHFYVEARKKEIYKFD' A
#
# COMPACT_ATOMS: atom_id res chain seq x y z
N MET A 1 -1.24 5.68 10.15
CA MET A 1 -2.22 4.56 10.12
C MET A 1 -1.52 3.33 9.53
N LYS A 2 -1.78 2.10 9.97
CA LYS A 2 -1.19 0.91 9.32
C LYS A 2 -1.84 0.67 7.96
N LEU A 3 -1.10 0.12 6.99
CA LEU A 3 -1.66 -0.21 5.67
C LEU A 3 -2.87 -1.13 5.77
N TYR A 4 -2.81 -2.14 6.64
CA TYR A 4 -3.95 -3.04 6.89
C TYR A 4 -5.24 -2.30 7.26
N GLU A 5 -5.16 -1.34 8.18
CA GLU A 5 -6.33 -0.56 8.60
C GLU A 5 -6.85 0.33 7.49
N ALA A 6 -5.98 0.79 6.59
CA ALA A 6 -6.34 1.64 5.46
C ALA A 6 -7.09 0.86 4.36
N ILE A 7 -6.92 -0.46 4.28
CA ILE A 7 -7.46 -1.31 3.21
C ILE A 7 -8.52 -2.31 3.70
N LYS A 8 -8.83 -2.33 5.00
CA LYS A 8 -9.68 -3.37 5.61
C LYS A 8 -11.08 -3.45 5.01
N ASP A 9 -11.62 -2.32 4.57
CA ASP A 9 -12.98 -2.22 4.01
C ASP A 9 -13.02 -2.38 2.47
N LEU A 10 -11.85 -2.47 1.81
CA LEU A 10 -11.79 -2.69 0.36
C LEU A 10 -12.12 -4.15 0.01
N ALA A 11 -12.68 -4.40 -1.18
CA ALA A 11 -12.84 -5.78 -1.64
C ALA A 11 -11.48 -6.42 -1.97
N ASP A 12 -11.37 -7.74 -1.82
CA ASP A 12 -10.10 -8.46 -2.09
C ASP A 12 -9.64 -8.33 -3.54
N SER A 13 -10.58 -8.09 -4.46
CA SER A 13 -10.36 -7.84 -5.89
C SER A 13 -9.86 -6.43 -6.22
N GLU A 14 -9.84 -5.51 -5.26
CA GLU A 14 -9.39 -4.14 -5.49
C GLU A 14 -7.87 -4.07 -5.67
N TRP A 15 -7.44 -3.22 -6.60
CA TRP A 15 -6.03 -3.01 -6.91
C TRP A 15 -5.45 -1.91 -6.03
N LEU A 16 -4.34 -2.21 -5.38
CA LEU A 16 -3.62 -1.30 -4.53
C LEU A 16 -2.28 -0.96 -5.21
N ASP A 17 -2.09 0.32 -5.48
CA ASP A 17 -0.83 0.87 -6.00
C ASP A 17 -0.03 1.39 -4.82
N ILE A 18 1.13 0.79 -4.55
CA ILE A 18 1.93 1.10 -3.36
C ILE A 18 3.21 1.79 -3.80
N SER A 19 3.48 2.92 -3.18
CA SER A 19 4.73 3.67 -3.30
C SER A 19 5.36 3.83 -1.93
N GLU A 20 6.65 3.59 -1.82
CA GLU A 20 7.42 3.85 -0.61
C GLU A 20 8.02 5.25 -0.68
N VAL A 21 7.85 6.07 0.36
CA VAL A 21 8.52 7.39 0.41
C VAL A 21 9.89 7.21 1.03
N LYS A 22 10.95 7.52 0.27
CA LYS A 22 12.33 7.55 0.74
C LYS A 22 12.93 8.92 0.43
N ARG A 23 13.49 9.59 1.44
CA ARG A 23 14.14 10.91 1.28
C ARG A 23 13.23 11.93 0.54
N ASP A 24 11.97 11.99 0.96
CA ASP A 24 10.94 12.86 0.40
C ASP A 24 10.52 12.58 -1.06
N GLU A 25 11.06 11.52 -1.67
CA GLU A 25 10.67 11.08 -3.02
C GLU A 25 9.84 9.79 -2.97
N PRO A 26 8.72 9.72 -3.71
CA PRO A 26 7.95 8.50 -3.84
C PRO A 26 8.60 7.52 -4.81
N PHE A 27 8.86 6.30 -4.34
CA PHE A 27 9.34 5.18 -5.14
C PHE A 27 8.24 4.13 -5.29
N HIS A 28 7.72 3.94 -6.50
CA HIS A 28 6.70 2.92 -6.76
C HIS A 28 7.29 1.51 -6.53
N ILE A 29 6.69 0.75 -5.61
CA ILE A 29 7.15 -0.60 -5.28
C ILE A 29 6.35 -1.68 -5.99
N GLY A 30 5.14 -1.36 -6.44
CA GLY A 30 4.33 -2.28 -7.22
C GLY A 30 2.84 -2.06 -7.06
N ARG A 31 2.09 -2.76 -7.91
CA ARG A 31 0.64 -2.86 -7.87
C ARG A 31 0.24 -4.29 -7.56
N ILE A 32 -0.66 -4.46 -6.61
CA ILE A 32 -1.03 -5.76 -6.05
C ILE A 32 -2.50 -5.73 -5.64
N THR A 33 -3.20 -6.85 -5.74
CA THR A 33 -4.57 -6.96 -5.23
C THR A 33 -4.55 -7.06 -3.71
N LYS A 34 -5.64 -6.62 -3.05
CA LYS A 34 -5.78 -6.79 -1.60
C LYS A 34 -5.65 -8.26 -1.16
N GLU A 35 -6.13 -9.20 -1.96
CA GLU A 35 -5.99 -10.63 -1.68
C GLU A 35 -4.53 -11.05 -1.42
N LEU A 36 -3.61 -10.61 -2.29
CA LEU A 36 -2.19 -10.96 -2.21
C LEU A 36 -1.46 -10.23 -1.08
N LEU A 37 -2.08 -9.22 -0.47
CA LEU A 37 -1.52 -8.43 0.63
C LEU A 37 -1.76 -9.04 2.02
N LYS A 38 -2.61 -10.06 2.13
CA LYS A 38 -2.97 -10.69 3.41
C LYS A 38 -1.78 -11.34 4.15
N GLY A 39 -0.63 -11.52 3.47
CA GLY A 39 0.56 -12.18 4.03
C GLY A 39 1.77 -11.28 4.36
N GLU A 40 2.07 -10.23 3.58
CA GLU A 40 3.44 -9.67 3.58
C GLU A 40 3.59 -8.17 3.90
N ILE A 41 2.54 -7.34 3.83
CA ILE A 41 2.71 -5.85 3.85
C ILE A 41 2.12 -5.19 5.11
N LEU A 42 1.81 -5.98 6.15
CA LEU A 42 1.09 -5.52 7.34
C LEU A 42 1.91 -4.59 8.27
N GLU A 43 3.23 -4.49 8.06
CA GLU A 43 4.12 -3.72 8.94
C GLU A 43 4.44 -2.30 8.45
N ARG A 44 3.91 -1.89 7.29
CA ARG A 44 4.17 -0.54 6.75
C ARG A 44 3.19 0.51 7.29
N GLU A 45 3.70 1.73 7.52
CA GLU A 45 2.87 2.86 7.92
C GLU A 45 2.43 3.64 6.69
N VAL A 46 1.13 3.88 6.56
CA VAL A 46 0.59 4.76 5.52
C VAL A 46 0.84 6.21 5.94
N ILE A 47 1.59 6.92 5.10
CA ILE A 47 1.92 8.34 5.25
C ILE A 47 0.92 9.20 4.47
N LYS A 48 0.45 8.70 3.33
CA LYS A 48 -0.54 9.39 2.50
C LYS A 48 -1.37 8.39 1.71
N HIS A 49 -2.68 8.50 1.81
CA HIS A 49 -3.63 7.82 0.95
C HIS A 49 -4.11 8.82 -0.10
N LEU A 50 -3.86 8.54 -1.37
CA LEU A 50 -4.47 9.28 -2.46
C LEU A 50 -5.71 8.52 -2.89
N SER A 51 -6.87 9.05 -2.49
CA SER A 51 -8.14 8.62 -3.07
C SER A 51 -8.21 9.13 -4.50
N ALA A 52 -8.17 8.25 -5.49
CA ALA A 52 -8.51 8.60 -6.85
C ALA A 52 -9.16 7.40 -7.52
N VAL A 53 -10.50 7.42 -7.53
CA VAL A 53 -11.32 6.55 -8.36
C VAL A 53 -11.14 7.04 -9.79
N ASP A 54 -10.10 6.56 -10.48
CA ASP A 54 -10.03 6.70 -11.93
C ASP A 54 -10.63 5.46 -12.59
N SER A 55 -11.95 5.36 -12.50
CA SER A 55 -12.74 4.34 -13.19
C SER A 55 -12.79 4.56 -14.70
N SER A 56 -12.23 5.68 -15.21
CA SER A 56 -12.49 6.16 -16.56
C SER A 56 -11.71 5.42 -17.66
N GLU A 57 -10.58 4.78 -17.33
CA GLU A 57 -9.74 4.12 -18.33
C GLU A 57 -9.71 2.59 -18.26
N ARG A 58 -9.98 1.96 -17.11
CA ARG A 58 -9.68 0.51 -16.93
C ARG A 58 -10.77 -0.35 -16.30
N GLY A 59 -11.92 0.21 -15.91
CA GLY A 59 -13.06 -0.56 -15.37
C GLY A 59 -12.84 -1.14 -13.96
N TYR A 60 -11.78 -0.74 -13.26
CA TYR A 60 -11.52 -1.10 -11.86
C TYR A 60 -10.98 0.11 -11.10
N ASN A 61 -11.22 0.18 -9.79
CA ASN A 61 -10.65 1.22 -8.94
C ASN A 61 -9.19 0.86 -8.60
N ILE A 62 -8.33 1.87 -8.56
CA ILE A 62 -6.94 1.71 -8.11
C ILE A 62 -6.75 2.66 -6.93
N TYR A 63 -6.40 2.11 -5.77
CA TYR A 63 -6.17 2.88 -4.56
C TYR A 63 -4.68 3.11 -4.37
N HIS A 64 -4.26 4.37 -4.30
CA HIS A 64 -2.85 4.74 -4.23
C HIS A 64 -2.41 5.00 -2.78
N PHE A 65 -1.40 4.28 -2.32
CA PHE A 65 -0.84 4.39 -0.97
C PHE A 65 0.63 4.77 -1.00
N TYR A 66 0.96 5.83 -0.30
CA TYR A 66 2.33 6.14 0.10
C TYR A 66 2.58 5.58 1.50
N VAL A 67 3.59 4.74 1.59
CA VAL A 67 3.96 4.03 2.81
C VAL A 67 5.40 4.35 3.22
N GLU A 68 5.66 4.35 4.52
CA GLU A 68 7.01 4.29 5.09
C GLU A 68 7.21 2.90 5.66
N ALA A 69 8.41 2.34 5.48
CA ALA A 69 8.83 1.23 6.33
C ALA A 69 8.82 1.73 7.78
N ARG A 70 8.24 0.97 8.71
CA ARG A 70 8.40 1.28 10.13
C ARG A 70 9.89 1.32 10.43
N LYS A 71 10.39 2.46 10.93
CA LYS A 71 11.69 2.52 11.58
C LYS A 71 11.63 1.72 12.88
N LYS A 72 11.71 0.39 12.82
CA LYS A 72 12.14 -0.43 13.96
C LYS A 72 12.96 -1.59 13.45
N GLU A 73 14.23 -1.55 13.83
CA GLU A 73 15.12 -2.67 14.10
C GLU A 73 15.08 -3.78 13.07
N ILE A 74 16.15 -3.85 12.27
CA ILE A 74 16.55 -5.05 11.56
C ILE A 74 16.62 -6.19 12.59
N TYR A 75 15.52 -6.91 12.81
CA TYR A 75 15.62 -8.24 13.38
C TYR A 75 16.23 -9.08 12.27
N LYS A 76 17.56 -9.26 12.37
CA LYS A 76 18.23 -10.41 11.78
C LYS A 76 17.45 -11.63 12.25
N PHE A 77 16.78 -12.30 11.32
CA PHE A 77 16.51 -13.71 11.50
C PHE A 77 17.87 -14.40 11.33
N ASP A 78 18.39 -14.99 12.41
CA ASP A 78 19.48 -15.97 12.36
C ASP A 78 19.04 -17.20 11.57
#